data_AF-A0A257N4M3-F1
#
_entry.id   AF-A0A257N4M3-F1
#
_cell.length_a   1.000
_cell.length_b   1.000
_cell.length_c   1.000
_cell.angle_alpha   90.00
_cell.angle_beta   90.00
_cell.angle_gamma   90.00
#
_symmetry.space_group_name_H-M   'P 1'
#
loop_
_entity.id
_entity.type
_entity.pdbx_description
1 polymer ?
#
loop_
_entity_poly.entity_id
_entity_poly.type
_entity_poly.pdbx_seq_one_letter_code
_entity_poly.pdbx_strand_id
1 'polypeptide(L)'
;MIDYQPLYNNLLDAKADAWVKVLPQQLATALDITRHGNLEQWQTVIECLPKLATTHRLLDADAVKIGLSDDLSEAARMQLEHQLKALHPWRKGPYNLFGINIDTEWRSD
;
A
#
# COMPACT_ATOMS: atom_id res chain seq x y z
N MET A 1 -5.12 12.32 -3.55
CA MET A 1 -4.47 12.79 -2.28
C MET A 1 -5.04 12.03 -1.09
N ILE A 2 -4.17 11.42 -0.28
CA ILE A 2 -4.54 10.59 0.89
C ILE A 2 -5.14 11.49 1.98
N ASP A 3 -6.28 11.08 2.55
CA ASP A 3 -6.86 11.73 3.72
C ASP A 3 -6.22 11.19 5.00
N TYR A 4 -5.52 12.07 5.73
CA TYR A 4 -4.83 11.75 6.98
C TYR A 4 -5.66 12.08 8.24
N GLN A 5 -6.88 12.61 8.12
CA GLN A 5 -7.72 12.92 9.28
C GLN A 5 -7.95 11.70 10.21
N PRO A 6 -8.22 10.48 9.69
CA PRO A 6 -8.35 9.31 10.55
C PRO A 6 -7.07 9.00 11.36
N LEU A 7 -5.90 9.20 10.76
CA LEU A 7 -4.61 9.03 11.45
C LEU A 7 -4.46 10.05 12.57
N TYR A 8 -4.78 11.32 12.33
CA TYR A 8 -4.68 12.38 13.34
C TYR A 8 -5.59 12.09 14.54
N ASN A 9 -6.83 11.67 14.28
CA ASN A 9 -7.77 11.30 15.33
C ASN A 9 -7.24 10.14 16.18
N ASN A 10 -6.76 9.07 15.53
CA ASN A 10 -6.19 7.92 16.25
C ASN A 10 -4.96 8.30 17.09
N LEU A 11 -4.12 9.22 16.62
CA LEU A 11 -2.96 9.69 17.36
C LEU A 11 -3.36 10.57 18.55
N LEU A 12 -4.42 11.38 18.44
CA LEU A 12 -4.97 12.13 19.57
C LEU A 12 -5.55 11.19 20.64
N ASP A 13 -6.26 10.15 20.22
CA ASP A 13 -6.79 9.13 21.13
C ASP A 13 -5.64 8.39 21.85
N ALA A 14 -4.54 8.14 21.15
CA ALA A 14 -3.30 7.56 21.68
C ALA A 14 -2.43 8.56 22.50
N LYS A 15 -2.92 9.78 22.78
CA LYS A 15 -2.21 10.83 23.54
C LYS A 15 -0.90 11.31 22.90
N ALA A 16 -0.80 11.26 21.58
CA ALA A 16 0.34 11.73 20.80
C ALA A 16 0.15 13.17 20.26
N ASP A 17 -0.53 14.03 21.02
CA ASP A 17 -0.93 15.39 20.64
C ASP A 17 0.23 16.25 20.12
N ALA A 18 1.39 16.15 20.77
CA ALA A 18 2.58 16.90 20.39
C ALA A 18 3.03 16.56 18.97
N TRP A 19 2.88 15.31 18.54
CA TRP A 19 3.25 14.89 17.21
C TRP A 19 2.21 15.30 16.17
N VAL A 20 0.92 15.19 16.47
CA VAL A 20 -0.17 15.63 15.59
C VAL A 20 -0.02 17.11 15.20
N LYS A 21 0.49 17.95 16.10
CA LYS A 21 0.75 19.38 15.81
C LYS A 21 1.78 19.62 14.71
N VAL A 22 2.76 18.74 14.55
CA VAL A 22 3.87 18.92 13.59
C VAL A 22 3.76 17.99 12.37
N LEU A 23 3.02 16.89 12.50
CA LEU A 23 2.92 15.86 11.48
C LEU A 23 2.39 16.36 10.13
N PRO A 24 1.38 17.25 10.03
CA PRO A 24 0.93 17.76 8.73
C PRO A 24 2.04 18.46 7.93
N GLN A 25 2.85 19.28 8.59
CA GLN A 25 3.97 19.98 7.95
C GLN A 25 5.09 18.99 7.58
N GLN A 26 5.34 17.99 8.43
CA GLN A 26 6.31 16.93 8.13
C GLN A 26 5.89 16.12 6.90
N LEU A 27 4.61 15.73 6.79
CA LEU A 27 4.06 15.01 5.65
C LEU A 27 4.13 15.84 4.38
N ALA A 28 3.75 17.12 4.43
CA ALA A 28 3.83 18.02 3.28
C ALA A 28 5.27 18.16 2.76
N THR A 29 6.25 18.20 3.68
CA THR A 29 7.67 18.32 3.32
C THR A 29 8.22 17.00 2.77
N ALA A 30 7.86 15.87 3.38
CA ALA A 30 8.39 14.55 3.03
C ALA A 30 7.76 13.95 1.76
N LEU A 31 6.53 14.35 1.42
CA LEU A 31 5.79 13.88 0.25
C LEU A 31 5.65 14.98 -0.82
N ASP A 32 6.53 15.97 -0.79
CA ASP A 32 6.60 17.00 -1.82
C ASP A 32 7.02 16.38 -3.16
N ILE A 33 6.06 16.30 -4.08
CA ILE A 33 6.23 15.76 -5.43
C ILE A 33 7.32 16.49 -6.23
N THR A 34 7.59 17.77 -5.94
CA THR A 34 8.65 18.53 -6.63
C THR A 34 10.05 18.04 -6.27
N ARG A 35 10.18 17.32 -5.15
CA ARG A 35 11.46 16.82 -4.62
C ARG A 35 11.71 15.34 -4.94
N HIS A 36 10.69 14.62 -5.40
CA HIS A 36 10.73 13.17 -5.58
C HIS A 36 10.23 12.75 -6.96
N GLY A 37 11.16 12.52 -7.90
CA GLY A 37 10.84 12.28 -9.31
C GLY A 37 9.90 11.10 -9.60
N ASN A 38 9.94 10.03 -8.79
CA ASN A 38 9.08 8.86 -9.01
C ASN A 38 7.77 8.90 -8.20
N LEU A 39 7.60 9.87 -7.29
CA LEU A 39 6.48 9.88 -6.35
C LEU A 39 5.15 10.10 -7.09
N GLU A 40 5.12 10.99 -8.07
CA GLU A 40 3.94 11.25 -8.90
C GLU A 40 3.52 10.00 -9.69
N GLN A 41 4.50 9.28 -10.26
CA GLN A 41 4.26 8.04 -10.99
C GLN A 41 3.66 6.97 -10.05
N TRP A 42 4.24 6.76 -8.86
CA TRP A 42 3.74 5.77 -7.91
C TRP A 42 2.34 6.12 -7.39
N GLN A 43 2.07 7.40 -7.12
CA GLN A 43 0.73 7.85 -6.73
C GLN A 43 -0.29 7.55 -7.83
N THR A 44 0.05 7.82 -9.09
CA THR A 44 -0.82 7.53 -10.24
C THR A 44 -1.10 6.03 -10.33
N VAL A 45 -0.09 5.17 -10.18
CA VAL A 45 -0.27 3.72 -10.18
C VAL A 45 -1.22 3.29 -9.07
N ILE A 46 -1.05 3.81 -7.84
CA ILE A 46 -1.91 3.51 -6.69
C ILE A 46 -3.36 3.96 -6.93
N GLU A 47 -3.56 5.16 -7.49
CA GLU A 47 -4.89 5.69 -7.80
C GLU A 47 -5.59 4.89 -8.93
N CYS A 48 -4.82 4.29 -9.84
CA CYS A 48 -5.33 3.42 -10.89
C CYS A 48 -5.56 1.97 -10.44
N LEU A 49 -5.12 1.57 -9.24
CA LEU A 49 -5.39 0.22 -8.75
C LEU A 49 -6.90 0.01 -8.58
N PRO A 50 -7.42 -1.16 -8.99
CA PRO A 50 -8.84 -1.45 -8.82
C PRO A 50 -9.19 -1.51 -7.33
N LYS A 51 -10.37 -0.99 -6.97
CA LYS A 51 -10.94 -1.19 -5.63
C LYS A 51 -11.48 -2.62 -5.54
N LEU A 52 -10.68 -3.51 -5.00
CA LEU A 52 -11.02 -4.93 -4.85
C LEU A 52 -11.55 -5.19 -3.45
N ALA A 53 -12.65 -5.93 -3.36
CA ALA A 53 -13.23 -6.36 -2.10
C ALA A 53 -12.99 -7.87 -1.92
N THR A 54 -12.60 -8.26 -0.72
CA THR A 54 -12.48 -9.67 -0.33
C THR A 54 -12.68 -9.82 1.18
N THR A 55 -13.21 -10.97 1.56
CA THR A 55 -13.33 -11.42 2.95
C THR A 55 -12.10 -12.20 3.41
N HIS A 56 -11.23 -12.64 2.48
CA HIS A 56 -10.05 -13.44 2.79
C HIS A 56 -8.85 -12.55 3.11
N ARG A 57 -8.46 -12.48 4.38
CA ARG A 57 -7.32 -11.70 4.88
C ARG A 57 -6.57 -12.52 5.91
N LEU A 58 -5.34 -12.89 5.60
CA LEU A 58 -4.43 -13.60 6.49
C LEU A 58 -3.23 -12.69 6.74
N LEU A 59 -3.13 -12.19 7.97
CA LEU A 59 -2.09 -11.25 8.39
C LEU A 59 -1.12 -11.87 9.41
N ASP A 60 -1.45 -13.05 9.92
CA ASP A 60 -0.77 -13.82 10.95
C ASP A 60 -0.22 -15.14 10.39
N ALA A 61 0.43 -15.07 9.22
CA ALA A 61 0.99 -16.21 8.50
C ALA A 61 2.34 -15.84 7.86
N ASP A 62 3.05 -16.83 7.32
CA ASP A 62 4.34 -16.70 6.63
C ASP A 62 4.32 -15.82 5.36
N ALA A 63 3.15 -15.28 5.01
CA ALA A 63 3.01 -14.20 4.04
C ALA A 63 1.74 -13.43 4.39
N VAL A 64 1.76 -12.11 4.16
CA VAL A 64 0.53 -11.33 4.18
C VAL A 64 -0.29 -11.71 2.95
N LYS A 65 -1.46 -12.33 3.15
CA LYS A 65 -2.34 -12.78 2.06
C LYS A 65 -3.66 -12.03 2.07
N ILE A 66 -4.05 -11.49 0.91
CA ILE A 66 -5.32 -10.80 0.72
C ILE A 66 -5.98 -11.35 -0.55
N GLY A 67 -7.19 -11.89 -0.41
CA GLY A 67 -7.96 -12.44 -1.52
C GLY A 67 -7.50 -13.82 -2.00
N LEU A 68 -8.33 -14.44 -2.83
CA LEU A 68 -8.05 -15.71 -3.52
C LEU A 68 -7.85 -15.48 -5.02
N SER A 69 -7.29 -16.46 -5.73
CA SER A 69 -7.15 -16.40 -7.20
C SER A 69 -8.50 -16.24 -7.90
N ASP A 70 -9.52 -16.90 -7.36
CA ASP A 70 -10.85 -17.01 -7.96
C ASP A 70 -11.73 -15.79 -7.63
N ASP A 71 -11.24 -14.89 -6.77
CA ASP A 71 -11.90 -13.60 -6.46
C ASP A 71 -11.78 -12.63 -7.66
N LEU A 72 -10.87 -12.87 -8.61
CA LEU A 72 -10.66 -12.06 -9.80
C LEU A 72 -10.78 -12.88 -11.08
N SER A 73 -11.26 -12.25 -12.15
CA SER A 73 -11.08 -12.81 -13.49
C SER A 73 -9.61 -12.81 -13.88
N GLU A 74 -9.22 -13.72 -14.79
CA GLU A 74 -7.84 -13.79 -15.27
C GLU A 74 -7.35 -12.46 -15.85
N ALA A 75 -8.20 -11.75 -16.59
CA ALA A 75 -7.89 -10.43 -17.13
C ALA A 75 -7.64 -9.39 -16.02
N ALA A 76 -8.47 -9.37 -14.97
CA ALA A 76 -8.30 -8.46 -13.84
C ALA A 76 -7.03 -8.78 -13.03
N ARG A 77 -6.72 -10.07 -12.86
CA ARG A 77 -5.51 -10.54 -12.18
C ARG A 77 -4.25 -10.14 -12.95
N MET A 78 -4.22 -10.32 -14.27
CA MET A 78 -3.12 -9.86 -15.12
C MET A 78 -2.93 -8.34 -15.07
N GLN A 79 -4.03 -7.58 -15.07
CA GLN A 79 -3.97 -6.12 -14.93
C GLN A 79 -3.40 -5.70 -13.57
N LEU A 80 -3.87 -6.33 -12.49
CA LEU A 80 -3.35 -6.08 -11.14
C LEU A 80 -1.85 -6.42 -11.06
N GLU A 81 -1.42 -7.56 -11.60
CA GLU A 81 0.00 -7.96 -11.61
C GLU A 81 0.86 -6.94 -12.35
N HIS A 82 0.40 -6.44 -13.50
CA HIS A 82 1.10 -5.41 -14.26
C HIS A 82 1.25 -4.10 -13.46
N GLN A 83 0.19 -3.66 -12.77
CA GLN A 83 0.23 -2.46 -11.93
C GLN A 83 1.14 -2.65 -10.71
N LEU A 84 1.13 -3.82 -10.07
CA LEU A 84 2.02 -4.14 -8.95
C LEU A 84 3.50 -4.13 -9.37
N LYS A 85 3.81 -4.58 -10.60
CA LYS A 85 5.17 -4.51 -11.15
C LYS A 85 5.65 -3.08 -11.37
N ALA A 86 4.75 -2.14 -11.67
CA ALA A 86 5.11 -0.72 -11.80
C ALA A 86 5.53 -0.08 -10.45
N LEU A 87 5.28 -0.75 -9.32
CA LEU A 87 5.71 -0.34 -7.98
C LEU A 87 7.05 -0.97 -7.56
N HIS A 88 7.76 -1.68 -8.45
CA HIS A 88 9.11 -2.16 -8.16
C HIS A 88 10.08 -0.99 -7.85
N PRO A 89 11.09 -1.22 -6.99
CA PRO A 89 11.46 -2.52 -6.41
C PRO A 89 10.71 -2.87 -5.11
N TRP A 90 10.08 -4.04 -5.07
CA TRP A 90 9.56 -4.64 -3.84
C TRP A 90 10.68 -5.30 -3.04
N ARG A 91 11.07 -4.69 -1.92
CA ARG A 91 12.19 -5.17 -1.11
C ARG A 91 11.79 -5.99 0.10
N LYS A 92 10.62 -5.74 0.70
CA LYS A 92 10.12 -6.41 1.90
C LYS A 92 8.83 -7.16 1.58
N GLY A 93 8.67 -8.35 2.13
CA GLY A 93 7.59 -9.29 1.84
C GLY A 93 7.89 -10.65 2.46
N PRO A 94 7.28 -11.76 1.99
CA PRO A 94 6.47 -11.88 0.78
C PRO A 94 5.00 -11.41 0.94
N TYR A 95 4.36 -11.06 -0.17
CA TYR A 95 2.93 -10.80 -0.25
C TYR A 95 2.23 -11.77 -1.21
N ASN A 96 1.00 -12.16 -0.90
CA ASN A 96 0.09 -12.82 -1.83
C ASN A 96 -1.18 -11.99 -1.99
N LEU A 97 -1.40 -11.42 -3.17
CA LEU A 97 -2.56 -10.58 -3.45
C LEU A 97 -3.40 -11.22 -4.57
N PHE A 98 -4.58 -11.71 -4.25
CA PHE A 98 -5.50 -12.34 -5.21
C PHE A 98 -4.84 -13.45 -6.04
N GLY A 99 -4.03 -14.28 -5.37
CA GLY A 99 -3.26 -15.36 -6.00
C GLY A 99 -1.96 -14.91 -6.68
N ILE A 100 -1.64 -13.62 -6.72
CA ILE A 100 -0.38 -13.10 -7.25
C ILE A 100 0.67 -13.14 -6.14
N ASN A 101 1.73 -13.92 -6.33
CA ASN A 101 2.87 -13.96 -5.43
C ASN A 101 3.84 -12.82 -5.78
N ILE A 102 4.00 -11.88 -4.84
CA ILE A 102 5.04 -10.85 -4.93
C ILE A 102 6.25 -11.37 -4.16
N ASP A 103 7.19 -11.96 -4.89
CA ASP A 103 8.48 -12.37 -4.34
C ASP A 103 9.39 -11.15 -4.24
N THR A 104 9.82 -10.86 -3.02
CA THR A 104 10.54 -9.64 -2.68
C THR A 104 11.99 -9.94 -2.33
N GLU A 105 12.86 -8.95 -2.48
CA GLU A 105 14.31 -9.11 -2.21
C GLU A 105 14.61 -9.75 -0.84
N TRP A 106 13.84 -9.42 0.19
CA TRP A 106 14.01 -9.96 1.54
C TRP A 106 12.83 -10.82 1.98
N ARG A 107 13.14 -12.02 2.49
CA ARG A 107 12.25 -12.81 3.35
C ARG A 107 12.12 -12.12 4.69
N SER A 108 11.00 -11.45 4.89
CA SER A 108 10.68 -10.65 6.09
C SER A 108 9.55 -11.28 6.91
N ASP A 109 9.05 -12.43 6.46
CA ASP A 109 8.18 -13.35 7.19
C ASP A 109 8.86 -13.98 8.41
#